data_AF-A0A164KRP4-F1
#
_entry.id   AF-A0A164KRP4-F1
#
_cell.length_a   1.000
_cell.length_b   1.000
_cell.length_c   1.000
_cell.angle_alpha   90.00
_cell.angle_beta   90.00
_cell.angle_gamma   90.00
#
_symmetry.space_group_name_H-M   'P 1'
#
loop_
_entity.id
_entity.type
_entity.pdbx_description
1 polymer ?
#
loop_
_entity_poly.entity_id
_entity_poly.type
_entity_poly.pdbx_seq_one_letter_code
_entity_poly.pdbx_strand_id
1 'polypeptide(L)'
;MYASPRMRGPDRETARAYQPDQADHENPLPDRKQEMATKTPYERRMTRVRDVVREYSDLDDSAATALAVQVLRALDSIPEKIR
;
A
#
# COMPACT_ATOMS: atom_id res chain seq x y z
N MET A 1 -14.27 27.21 56.37
CA MET A 1 -14.06 25.79 56.72
C MET A 1 -14.58 24.96 55.56
N TYR A 2 -13.70 24.41 54.71
CA TYR A 2 -14.12 23.55 53.61
C TYR A 2 -14.24 22.11 54.12
N ALA A 3 -15.46 21.57 54.11
CA ALA A 3 -15.72 20.16 54.40
C ALA A 3 -15.54 19.36 53.10
N SER A 4 -14.48 18.55 53.02
CA SER A 4 -14.25 17.63 51.91
C SER A 4 -15.18 16.40 52.04
N PRO A 5 -15.94 16.00 51.00
CA PRO A 5 -16.66 14.73 50.99
C PRO A 5 -15.67 13.58 50.80
N ARG A 6 -15.71 12.58 51.70
CA ARG A 6 -15.00 11.31 51.52
C ARG A 6 -15.56 10.59 50.30
N MET A 7 -14.76 10.47 49.23
CA MET A 7 -15.02 9.56 48.13
C MET A 7 -14.88 8.12 48.64
N ARG A 8 -16.01 7.46 48.88
CA ARG A 8 -16.10 6.01 49.07
C ARG A 8 -15.90 5.38 47.68
N GLY A 9 -14.76 4.70 47.49
CA GLY A 9 -14.48 3.99 46.24
C GLY A 9 -15.56 2.94 45.94
N PRO A 10 -15.87 2.67 44.66
CA PRO A 10 -16.80 1.62 44.31
C PRO A 10 -16.19 0.25 44.67
N ASP A 11 -17.04 -0.51 45.33
CA ASP A 11 -16.88 -1.88 45.81
C ASP A 11 -16.48 -2.84 44.67
N ARG A 12 -15.68 -3.86 44.99
CA ARG A 12 -15.04 -4.78 44.02
C ARG A 12 -16.01 -5.77 43.36
N GLU A 13 -17.33 -5.61 43.53
CA GLU A 13 -18.29 -6.68 43.23
C GLU A 13 -19.28 -6.42 42.08
N THR A 14 -19.10 -5.40 41.24
CA THR A 14 -20.00 -5.14 40.08
C THR A 14 -19.35 -5.28 38.70
N ALA A 15 -18.20 -5.96 38.59
CA ALA A 15 -17.53 -6.23 37.32
C ALA A 15 -18.14 -7.43 36.53
N ARG A 16 -19.46 -7.57 36.49
CA ARG A 16 -20.12 -8.68 35.78
C ARG A 16 -21.48 -8.32 35.16
N ALA A 17 -21.58 -7.16 34.52
CA ALA A 17 -22.75 -6.84 33.69
C ALA A 17 -22.48 -5.71 32.69
N TYR A 18 -21.55 -5.93 31.75
CA TYR A 18 -21.60 -5.22 30.47
C TYR A 18 -21.20 -6.21 29.39
N GLN A 19 -22.19 -6.93 28.88
CA GLN A 19 -22.04 -7.82 27.75
C GLN A 19 -22.93 -7.21 26.65
N PRO A 20 -22.36 -6.36 25.76
CA PRO A 20 -23.07 -5.94 24.58
C PRO A 20 -23.14 -7.15 23.63
N ASP A 21 -24.31 -7.75 23.61
CA ASP A 21 -24.88 -8.47 22.48
C ASP A 21 -24.82 -7.56 21.24
N GLN A 22 -24.51 -8.17 20.09
CA GLN A 22 -24.56 -7.61 18.73
C GLN A 22 -23.35 -6.76 18.28
N ALA A 23 -22.53 -7.34 17.41
CA ALA A 23 -22.82 -7.25 15.99
C ALA A 23 -21.85 -8.14 15.22
N ASP A 24 -22.38 -8.99 14.35
CA ASP A 24 -21.77 -9.42 13.10
C ASP A 24 -20.72 -8.43 12.58
N HIS A 25 -19.46 -8.73 12.84
CA HIS A 25 -18.36 -8.33 11.98
C HIS A 25 -17.56 -9.58 11.65
N GLU A 26 -18.24 -10.50 10.96
CA GLU A 26 -17.59 -11.13 9.82
C GLU A 26 -17.16 -10.03 8.86
N ASN A 27 -15.97 -9.48 9.12
CA ASN A 27 -15.13 -9.05 8.03
C ASN A 27 -13.81 -9.75 8.29
N PRO A 28 -13.58 -10.97 7.73
CA PRO A 28 -12.22 -11.46 7.66
C PRO A 28 -11.41 -10.31 7.05
N LEU A 29 -10.31 -9.93 7.71
CA LEU A 29 -9.38 -8.94 7.18
C LEU A 29 -9.24 -9.23 5.68
N PRO A 30 -9.35 -8.23 4.78
CA PRO A 30 -9.17 -8.49 3.38
C PRO A 30 -7.81 -9.19 3.28
N ASP A 31 -7.88 -10.44 2.84
CA ASP A 31 -6.75 -11.25 2.44
C ASP A 31 -5.78 -10.26 1.81
N ARG A 32 -4.62 -10.03 2.44
CA ARG A 32 -3.52 -9.35 1.78
C ARG A 32 -3.06 -10.28 0.66
N LYS A 33 -3.91 -10.52 -0.33
CA LYS A 33 -3.57 -10.17 -1.69
C LYS A 33 -3.20 -8.68 -1.60
N GLN A 34 -2.00 -8.25 -1.22
CA GLN A 34 -0.81 -8.52 -2.04
C GLN A 34 -1.19 -9.28 -3.31
N GLU A 35 -2.09 -8.66 -4.10
CA GLU A 35 -1.93 -8.64 -5.53
C GLU A 35 -0.50 -8.12 -5.71
N MET A 36 0.46 -9.04 -5.60
CA MET A 36 1.62 -9.03 -6.44
C MET A 36 1.02 -9.06 -7.84
N ALA A 37 0.55 -7.91 -8.32
CA ALA A 37 0.13 -7.73 -9.68
C ALA A 37 1.30 -8.27 -10.47
N THR A 38 1.10 -9.44 -11.08
CA THR A 38 2.16 -10.20 -11.70
C THR A 38 2.65 -9.31 -12.81
N LYS A 39 3.71 -8.55 -12.56
CA LYS A 39 4.15 -7.49 -13.47
C LYS A 39 4.32 -8.12 -14.84
N THR A 40 3.57 -7.62 -15.80
CA THR A 40 3.63 -8.13 -17.17
C THR A 40 5.07 -8.03 -17.67
N PRO A 41 5.50 -8.87 -18.62
CA PRO A 41 6.83 -8.76 -19.21
C PRO A 41 7.13 -7.35 -19.75
N TYR A 42 6.09 -6.65 -20.22
CA TYR A 42 6.15 -5.25 -20.61
C TYR A 42 6.51 -4.34 -19.42
N GLU A 43 5.75 -4.42 -18.32
CA GLU A 43 5.99 -3.60 -17.12
C GLU A 43 7.36 -3.84 -16.48
N ARG A 44 7.85 -5.09 -16.50
CA ARG A 44 9.21 -5.42 -16.04
C ARG A 44 10.27 -4.72 -16.88
N ARG A 45 10.13 -4.73 -18.21
CA ARG A 45 11.05 -4.03 -19.12
C ARG A 45 10.96 -2.51 -18.92
N MET A 46 9.76 -1.97 -18.76
CA MET A 46 9.53 -0.54 -18.56
C MET A 46 10.18 -0.07 -17.26
N THR A 47 9.98 -0.81 -16.17
CA THR A 47 10.59 -0.51 -14.86
C THR A 47 12.10 -0.47 -15.00
N ARG A 48 12.72 -1.46 -15.66
CA ARG A 48 14.17 -1.51 -15.84
C ARG A 48 14.70 -0.31 -16.64
N VAL A 49 14.03 0.06 -17.73
CA VAL A 49 14.45 1.21 -18.54
C VAL A 49 14.29 2.52 -17.76
N ARG A 50 13.17 2.69 -17.05
CA ARG A 50 12.93 3.86 -16.20
C ARG A 50 14.00 4.00 -15.13
N ASP A 51 14.33 2.91 -14.44
CA ASP A 51 15.30 2.94 -13.35
C ASP A 51 16.70 3.33 -13.87
N VAL A 52 17.12 2.81 -15.04
CA VAL A 52 18.37 3.25 -15.70
C VAL A 52 18.30 4.72 -16.10
N VAL A 53 17.20 5.18 -16.72
CA VAL A 53 17.05 6.59 -17.10
C VAL A 53 17.22 7.52 -15.89
N ARG A 54 16.68 7.14 -14.74
CA ARG A 54 16.79 7.91 -13.48
C ARG A 54 18.17 7.83 -12.83
N GLU A 55 18.91 6.75 -13.08
CA GLU A 55 20.30 6.61 -12.59
C GLU A 55 21.24 7.58 -13.31
N TYR A 56 20.99 7.86 -14.59
CA TYR A 56 21.87 8.68 -15.44
C TYR A 56 21.30 10.06 -15.81
N SER A 57 20.12 10.42 -15.30
CA SER A 57 19.46 11.71 -15.62
C SER A 57 18.68 12.24 -14.41
N ASP A 58 18.68 13.56 -14.22
CA ASP A 58 17.84 14.27 -13.24
C ASP A 58 16.37 14.42 -13.74
N LEU A 59 15.79 13.34 -14.26
CA LEU A 59 14.39 13.32 -14.67
C LEU A 59 13.50 12.93 -13.49
N ASP A 60 12.37 13.63 -13.35
CA ASP A 60 11.31 13.24 -12.42
C ASP A 60 10.70 11.88 -12.83
N ASP A 61 10.01 11.21 -11.89
CA ASP A 61 9.51 9.85 -12.12
C ASP A 61 8.50 9.76 -13.28
N SER A 62 7.71 10.83 -13.50
CA SER A 62 6.74 10.89 -14.59
C SER A 62 7.45 11.03 -15.94
N ALA A 63 8.41 11.95 -16.03
CA ALA A 63 9.23 12.14 -17.22
C ALA A 63 10.06 10.90 -17.57
N ALA A 64 10.68 10.26 -16.56
CA ALA A 64 11.44 9.04 -16.75
C ALA A 64 10.55 7.87 -17.21
N THR A 65 9.33 7.76 -16.68
CA THR A 65 8.36 6.74 -17.09
C THR A 65 7.89 6.97 -18.53
N ALA A 66 7.56 8.22 -18.88
CA ALA A 66 7.16 8.58 -20.24
C ALA A 66 8.28 8.27 -21.25
N LEU A 67 9.52 8.61 -20.91
CA LEU A 67 10.69 8.28 -21.74
C LEU A 67 10.87 6.77 -21.87
N ALA A 68 10.75 6.01 -20.77
CA ALA A 68 10.87 4.55 -20.80
C ALA A 68 9.83 3.88 -21.71
N VAL A 69 8.59 4.39 -21.74
CA VAL A 69 7.55 3.93 -22.67
C VAL A 69 7.97 4.19 -24.12
N GLN A 70 8.48 5.38 -24.43
CA GLN A 70 8.89 5.72 -25.79
C GLN A 70 10.10 4.90 -26.25
N VAL A 71 11.09 4.70 -25.37
CA VAL A 71 12.25 3.85 -25.65
C VAL A 71 11.80 2.43 -25.94
N LEU A 72 10.89 1.87 -25.15
CA LEU A 72 10.38 0.52 -25.40
C LEU A 72 9.62 0.41 -26.71
N ARG A 73 8.78 1.41 -27.06
CA ARG A 73 8.09 1.44 -28.36
C ARG A 73 9.08 1.47 -29.52
N ALA A 74 10.13 2.29 -29.42
CA ALA A 74 11.18 2.34 -30.42
C ALA A 74 11.89 0.99 -30.56
N LEU A 75 12.28 0.35 -29.45
CA LEU A 75 12.92 -0.97 -29.46
C LEU A 75 12.00 -2.06 -30.02
N ASP A 76 10.71 -2.01 -29.73
CA ASP A 76 9.71 -2.95 -30.26
C ASP A 76 9.48 -2.78 -31.76
N SER A 77 9.65 -1.55 -32.27
CA SER A 77 9.60 -1.25 -33.70
C SER A 77 10.84 -1.73 -34.49
N ILE A 78 11.93 -2.13 -33.81
CA ILE A 78 13.11 -2.72 -34.44
C ILE A 78 12.79 -4.20 -34.73
N PRO A 79 12.74 -4.62 -36.00
CA PRO A 79 12.46 -6.01 -36.34
C PRO A 79 13.53 -6.95 -35.78
N GLU A 80 13.11 -8.10 -35.24
CA GLU A 80 13.99 -9.09 -34.58
C GLU A 80 15.20 -9.51 -35.42
N LYS A 81 15.11 -9.44 -36.75
CA LYS A 81 16.22 -9.76 -37.66
C LYS A 81 17.43 -8.82 -37.52
N ILE A 82 17.28 -7.69 -36.82
CA ILE A 82 18.30 -6.65 -36.66
C ILE A 82 18.59 -6.38 -35.16
N ARG A 83 17.95 -7.11 -34.24
CA ARG A 83 18.10 -6.90 -32.80
C ARG A 83 19.32 -7.64 -32.23
#